data_AF-A0A7W1GGK3-F1
#
_entry.id   AF-A0A7W1GGK3-F1
#
_cell.length_a   1.000
_cell.length_b   1.000
_cell.length_c   1.000
_cell.angle_alpha   90.00
_cell.angle_beta   90.00
_cell.angle_gamma   90.00
#
_symmetry.space_group_name_H-M   'P 1'
#
loop_
_entity.id
_entity.type
_entity.pdbx_description
1 polymer ?
#
loop_
_entity_poly.entity_id
_entity_poly.type
_entity_poly.pdbx_seq_one_letter_code
_entity_poly.pdbx_strand_id
1 'polypeptide(L)'
;LRNRGLKTANFTVLIRTTMPAVLSESAFVTNPAEEALLADPAARAWIAEAHAYAICQHLDASTAMPGESSTAADATKPHRRAAYIKDGQVWVASKGADVVLTDDDLIYSDVKLSPTRDKVLVTGSDFAGSRLFAIDLATGERRDLSVFGIGRDGVHNLSYEGFWSPDGRRILVLFAHDDGHKQTAADLYLFDGDGNNHMRLTDDGAAKLNPAWTGDTQVTYETGSGTTITFDLP
;
A
#
# COMPACT_ATOMS: atom_id res chain seq x y z
N LEU A 1 -16.82 23.35 3.41
CA LEU A 1 -16.98 22.60 4.68
C LEU A 1 -16.18 23.29 5.77
N ARG A 2 -16.71 23.42 6.99
CA ARG A 2 -16.01 24.06 8.12
C ARG A 2 -14.93 23.12 8.65
N ASN A 3 -13.66 23.57 8.67
CA ASN A 3 -12.55 22.83 9.26
C ASN A 3 -12.86 22.50 10.74
N ARG A 4 -12.75 21.21 11.12
CA ARG A 4 -13.09 20.70 12.46
C ARG A 4 -11.86 20.45 13.35
N GLY A 5 -10.66 20.79 12.87
CA GLY A 5 -9.37 20.54 13.53
C GLY A 5 -8.91 19.08 13.43
N LEU A 6 -7.61 18.85 13.66
CA LEU A 6 -7.02 17.52 13.79
C LEU A 6 -7.60 16.86 15.05
N LYS A 7 -8.13 15.64 14.93
CA LYS A 7 -8.68 14.88 16.05
C LYS A 7 -8.04 13.50 16.12
N THR A 8 -7.42 13.21 17.25
CA THR A 8 -6.91 11.88 17.56
C THR A 8 -8.03 11.04 18.17
N ALA A 9 -8.26 9.85 17.63
CA ALA A 9 -9.19 8.88 18.21
C ALA A 9 -8.59 7.48 18.08
N ASN A 10 -8.79 6.66 19.12
CA ASN A 10 -8.49 5.24 19.06
C ASN A 10 -9.63 4.57 18.29
N PHE A 11 -9.41 4.26 17.01
CA PHE A 11 -10.39 3.54 16.23
C PHE A 11 -10.22 2.04 16.48
N THR A 12 -11.18 1.45 17.20
CA THR A 12 -11.35 0.00 17.21
C THR A 12 -12.23 -0.35 16.02
N VAL A 13 -11.63 -0.68 14.88
CA VAL A 13 -12.39 -1.00 13.67
C VAL A 13 -12.46 -2.52 13.51
N LEU A 14 -13.69 -3.03 13.41
CA LEU A 14 -14.04 -4.45 13.20
C LEU A 14 -13.78 -5.43 14.37
N ILE A 15 -13.98 -5.04 15.63
CA ILE A 15 -14.03 -6.02 16.74
C ILE A 15 -15.49 -6.38 17.06
N ARG A 16 -15.82 -7.68 17.02
CA ARG A 16 -17.16 -8.26 17.35
C ARG A 16 -18.32 -7.82 16.45
N THR A 17 -18.07 -7.56 15.17
CA THR A 17 -19.18 -7.48 14.21
C THR A 17 -19.79 -8.86 14.02
N THR A 18 -21.10 -8.99 14.20
CA THR A 18 -21.86 -10.24 13.95
C THR A 18 -22.33 -10.34 12.49
N MET A 19 -21.88 -9.43 11.63
CA MET A 19 -22.20 -9.37 10.21
C MET A 19 -20.92 -9.17 9.37
N PRO A 20 -20.93 -9.54 8.08
CA PRO A 20 -19.84 -9.20 7.16
C PRO A 20 -19.60 -7.69 7.17
N ALA A 21 -18.33 -7.30 7.28
CA ALA A 21 -17.93 -5.91 7.28
C ALA A 21 -16.69 -5.76 6.40
N VAL A 22 -16.66 -4.68 5.62
CA VAL A 22 -15.53 -4.33 4.77
C VAL A 22 -15.06 -2.94 5.19
N LEU A 23 -13.74 -2.79 5.34
CA LEU A 23 -13.10 -1.50 5.44
C LEU A 23 -12.50 -1.16 4.08
N SER A 24 -12.79 0.04 3.58
CA SER A 24 -12.21 0.55 2.34
C SER A 24 -11.60 1.91 2.60
N GLU A 25 -10.31 2.04 2.28
CA GLU A 25 -9.58 3.28 2.30
C GLU A 25 -9.58 3.87 0.88
N SER A 26 -9.99 5.14 0.74
CA SER A 26 -10.20 5.74 -0.58
C SER A 26 -9.22 6.86 -0.93
N ALA A 27 -8.58 7.47 0.08
CA ALA A 27 -7.60 8.54 -0.07
C ALA A 27 -7.03 8.95 1.31
N PHE A 28 -5.86 9.57 1.30
CA PHE A 28 -5.17 10.16 2.44
C PHE A 28 -5.25 11.69 2.37
N VAL A 29 -5.86 12.31 3.39
CA VAL A 29 -5.92 13.79 3.49
C VAL A 29 -4.54 14.43 3.66
N THR A 30 -3.54 13.66 4.06
CA THR A 30 -2.15 14.10 4.23
C THR A 30 -1.36 14.14 2.92
N ASN A 31 -1.87 13.52 1.84
CA ASN A 31 -1.29 13.62 0.51
C ASN A 31 -1.95 14.80 -0.25
N PRO A 32 -1.22 15.86 -0.63
CA PRO A 32 -1.81 17.04 -1.27
C PRO A 32 -2.58 16.74 -2.56
N ALA A 33 -2.15 15.75 -3.34
CA ALA A 33 -2.85 15.37 -4.57
C ALA A 33 -4.19 14.69 -4.27
N GLU A 34 -4.23 13.83 -3.26
CA GLU A 34 -5.43 13.12 -2.82
C GLU A 34 -6.36 14.03 -1.99
N GLU A 35 -5.81 14.97 -1.22
CA GLU A 35 -6.58 16.03 -0.56
C GLU A 35 -7.32 16.89 -1.58
N ALA A 36 -6.64 17.31 -2.66
CA ALA A 36 -7.27 18.03 -3.76
C ALA A 36 -8.37 17.21 -4.43
N LEU A 37 -8.13 15.91 -4.62
CA LEU A 37 -9.13 14.98 -5.15
C LEU A 37 -10.33 14.84 -4.22
N LEU A 38 -10.13 14.76 -2.90
CA LEU A 38 -11.19 14.72 -1.91
C LEU A 38 -11.98 16.04 -1.81
N ALA A 39 -11.36 17.18 -2.16
CA ALA A 39 -12.02 18.47 -2.21
C ALA A 39 -12.98 18.61 -3.41
N ASP A 40 -12.75 17.87 -4.50
CA ASP A 40 -13.61 17.87 -5.69
C ASP A 40 -14.93 17.09 -5.48
N PRO A 41 -16.11 17.74 -5.61
CA PRO A 41 -17.40 17.06 -5.55
C PRO A 41 -17.56 15.92 -6.55
N ALA A 42 -17.01 16.03 -7.76
CA ALA A 42 -17.13 15.00 -8.79
C ALA A 42 -16.33 13.75 -8.41
N ALA A 43 -15.12 13.92 -7.91
CA ALA A 43 -14.31 12.82 -7.40
C ALA A 43 -14.97 12.12 -6.19
N ARG A 44 -15.56 12.86 -5.25
CA ARG A 44 -16.31 12.27 -4.13
C ARG A 44 -17.52 11.47 -4.59
N ALA A 45 -18.26 11.97 -5.58
CA ALA A 45 -19.41 11.27 -6.16
C ALA A 45 -18.95 9.96 -6.82
N TRP A 46 -17.87 10.01 -7.59
CA TRP A 46 -17.28 8.84 -8.22
C TRP A 46 -16.80 7.79 -7.21
N ILE A 47 -16.12 8.19 -6.13
CA ILE A 47 -15.73 7.28 -5.05
C ILE A 47 -16.98 6.61 -4.46
N ALA A 48 -18.02 7.38 -4.13
CA ALA A 48 -19.25 6.82 -3.57
C ALA A 48 -19.94 5.82 -4.53
N GLU A 49 -19.97 6.13 -5.83
CA GLU A 49 -20.51 5.25 -6.87
C GLU A 49 -19.69 3.96 -7.01
N ALA A 50 -18.36 4.04 -6.97
CA ALA A 50 -17.49 2.87 -7.04
C ALA A 50 -17.71 1.93 -5.84
N HIS A 51 -17.89 2.48 -4.64
CA HIS A 51 -18.22 1.70 -3.43
C HIS A 51 -19.60 1.03 -3.58
N ALA A 52 -20.61 1.77 -4.03
CA ALA A 52 -21.94 1.22 -4.24
C ALA A 52 -21.93 0.09 -5.27
N TYR A 53 -21.20 0.27 -6.38
CA TYR A 53 -21.03 -0.74 -7.40
C TYR A 53 -20.37 -2.01 -6.88
N ALA A 54 -19.28 -1.89 -6.11
CA ALA A 54 -18.58 -3.03 -5.53
C ALA A 54 -19.49 -3.83 -4.58
N ILE A 55 -20.32 -3.15 -3.79
CA ILE A 55 -21.33 -3.78 -2.93
C ILE A 55 -22.39 -4.50 -3.77
N CYS A 56 -22.91 -3.85 -4.82
CA CYS A 56 -23.90 -4.44 -5.71
C CYS A 56 -23.36 -5.69 -6.42
N GLN A 57 -22.12 -5.65 -6.91
CA GLN A 57 -21.41 -6.80 -7.46
C GLN A 57 -21.30 -7.95 -6.45
N HIS A 58 -20.90 -7.65 -5.21
CA HIS A 58 -20.79 -8.67 -4.16
C HIS A 58 -22.15 -9.33 -3.82
N LEU A 59 -23.24 -8.57 -3.94
CA LEU A 59 -24.59 -9.05 -3.66
C LEU A 59 -25.30 -9.65 -4.89
N ASP A 60 -24.58 -9.93 -5.98
CA ASP A 60 -25.10 -10.37 -7.29
C ASP A 60 -26.21 -9.45 -7.86
N ALA A 61 -26.26 -8.19 -7.41
CA ALA A 61 -27.14 -7.16 -7.95
C ALA A 61 -26.43 -6.50 -9.14
N SER A 62 -26.63 -7.03 -10.35
CA SER A 62 -26.04 -6.47 -11.57
C SER A 62 -26.43 -5.00 -11.76
N THR A 63 -25.48 -4.10 -11.55
CA THR A 63 -25.56 -2.70 -11.97
C THR A 63 -24.36 -2.38 -12.85
N ALA A 64 -24.54 -1.59 -13.90
CA ALA A 64 -23.42 -1.08 -14.69
C ALA A 64 -22.74 0.06 -13.94
N MET A 65 -21.42 0.23 -14.13
CA MET A 65 -20.71 1.39 -13.57
C MET A 65 -21.31 2.70 -14.11
N PRO A 66 -21.67 3.67 -13.24
CA PRO A 66 -22.06 4.99 -13.71
C PRO A 66 -20.89 5.67 -14.44
N GLY A 67 -21.14 6.16 -15.66
CA GLY A 67 -20.13 6.85 -16.49
C GLY A 67 -19.55 6.04 -17.65
N GLU A 68 -19.96 4.79 -17.87
CA GLU A 68 -19.72 4.06 -19.13
C GLU A 68 -20.75 4.42 -20.22
N SER A 69 -21.08 5.71 -20.36
CA SER A 69 -21.59 6.16 -21.66
C SER A 69 -20.42 6.18 -22.63
N SER A 70 -20.43 5.22 -23.56
CA SER A 70 -19.56 5.14 -24.73
C SER A 70 -19.42 6.49 -25.43
N THR A 71 -18.38 7.23 -25.09
CA THR A 71 -17.77 8.25 -25.96
C THR A 71 -16.26 8.04 -25.92
N ALA A 72 -15.65 8.24 -27.09
CA ALA A 72 -14.30 7.80 -27.44
C ALA A 72 -13.26 7.97 -26.31
N ALA A 73 -12.50 6.89 -26.11
CA ALA A 73 -11.38 6.81 -25.21
C ALA A 73 -10.49 8.07 -25.30
N ASP A 74 -10.44 8.82 -24.19
CA ASP A 74 -9.39 9.78 -23.94
C ASP A 74 -8.10 8.99 -23.67
N ALA A 75 -7.30 8.81 -24.73
CA ALA A 75 -6.04 8.07 -24.73
C ALA A 75 -4.92 8.74 -23.90
N THR A 76 -5.23 9.77 -23.12
CA THR A 76 -4.27 10.50 -22.28
C THR A 76 -4.38 10.17 -20.78
N LYS A 77 -5.41 9.44 -20.34
CA LYS A 77 -5.49 8.96 -18.96
C LYS A 77 -4.69 7.66 -18.81
N PRO A 78 -3.71 7.57 -17.90
CA PRO A 78 -2.94 6.35 -17.70
C PRO A 78 -3.90 5.19 -17.44
N HIS A 79 -3.66 4.08 -18.15
CA HIS A 79 -4.55 2.92 -18.20
C HIS A 79 -5.12 2.59 -16.81
N ARG A 80 -6.46 2.54 -16.69
CA ARG A 80 -7.16 2.17 -15.46
C ARG A 80 -6.72 0.77 -15.03
N ARG A 81 -5.75 0.71 -14.12
CA ARG A 81 -5.30 -0.50 -13.42
C ARG A 81 -5.65 -0.37 -11.95
N ALA A 82 -6.23 -1.41 -11.38
CA ALA A 82 -6.41 -1.57 -9.95
C ALA A 82 -5.74 -2.86 -9.52
N ALA A 83 -5.08 -2.84 -8.36
CA ALA A 83 -4.51 -4.03 -7.74
C ALA A 83 -5.27 -4.29 -6.44
N TYR A 84 -5.59 -5.55 -6.16
CA TYR A 84 -6.36 -5.94 -4.99
C TYR A 84 -6.02 -7.36 -4.56
N ILE A 85 -6.39 -7.73 -3.34
CA ILE A 85 -6.22 -9.09 -2.82
C ILE A 85 -7.57 -9.80 -2.83
N LYS A 86 -7.59 -11.02 -3.34
CA LYS A 86 -8.76 -11.91 -3.35
C LYS A 86 -8.28 -13.35 -3.14
N ASP A 87 -8.91 -14.04 -2.19
CA ASP A 87 -8.59 -15.41 -1.81
C ASP A 87 -7.11 -15.62 -1.43
N GLY A 88 -6.52 -14.62 -0.76
CA GLY A 88 -5.12 -14.63 -0.32
C GLY A 88 -4.11 -14.38 -1.43
N GLN A 89 -4.56 -14.17 -2.67
CA GLN A 89 -3.73 -13.93 -3.84
C GLN A 89 -3.87 -12.49 -4.33
N VAL A 90 -2.85 -12.01 -5.05
CA VAL A 90 -2.84 -10.66 -5.63
C VAL A 90 -3.41 -10.70 -7.04
N TRP A 91 -4.34 -9.80 -7.32
CA TRP A 91 -5.00 -9.65 -8.61
C TRP A 91 -4.80 -8.24 -9.15
N VAL A 92 -4.75 -8.12 -10.47
CA VAL A 92 -4.80 -6.84 -11.17
C VAL A 92 -5.95 -6.83 -12.17
N ALA A 93 -6.81 -5.84 -12.03
CA ALA A 93 -7.84 -5.51 -13.00
C ALA A 93 -7.28 -4.52 -14.03
N SER A 94 -7.35 -4.86 -15.32
CA SER A 94 -7.05 -3.94 -16.41
C SER A 94 -7.95 -4.18 -17.60
N LYS A 95 -8.51 -3.12 -18.19
CA LYS A 95 -9.37 -3.18 -19.39
C LYS A 95 -10.53 -4.20 -19.28
N GLY A 96 -11.11 -4.36 -18.09
CA GLY A 96 -12.27 -5.23 -17.85
C GLY A 96 -11.94 -6.72 -17.66
N ALA A 97 -10.65 -7.07 -17.51
CA ALA A 97 -10.22 -8.42 -17.15
C ALA A 97 -9.38 -8.40 -15.88
N ASP A 98 -9.56 -9.42 -15.06
CA ASP A 98 -8.82 -9.63 -13.82
C ASP A 98 -7.80 -10.74 -14.03
N VAL A 99 -6.54 -10.44 -13.70
CA VAL A 99 -5.41 -11.37 -13.82
C VAL A 99 -4.80 -11.58 -12.45
N VAL A 100 -4.66 -12.84 -12.05
CA VAL A 100 -3.91 -13.19 -10.85
C VAL A 100 -2.41 -13.03 -11.11
N LEU A 101 -1.69 -12.36 -10.21
CA LEU A 101 -0.25 -12.09 -10.31
C LEU A 101 0.61 -13.05 -9.49
N THR A 102 -0.01 -13.76 -8.55
CA THR A 102 0.67 -14.63 -7.60
C THR A 102 0.07 -16.03 -7.66
N ASP A 103 0.92 -17.04 -7.62
CA ASP A 103 0.54 -18.44 -7.76
C ASP A 103 1.29 -19.33 -6.75
N ASP A 104 1.79 -18.74 -5.67
CA ASP A 104 2.51 -19.43 -4.61
C ASP A 104 1.72 -19.54 -3.30
N ASP A 105 2.32 -20.23 -2.33
CA ASP A 105 1.72 -20.57 -1.04
C ASP A 105 1.74 -19.40 -0.03
N LEU A 106 2.20 -18.20 -0.41
CA LEU A 106 2.17 -17.04 0.46
C LEU A 106 0.74 -16.51 0.59
N ILE A 107 0.40 -16.05 1.81
CA ILE A 107 -0.85 -15.32 2.03
C ILE A 107 -0.53 -13.83 1.92
N TYR A 108 -1.05 -13.19 0.88
CA TYR A 108 -0.84 -11.77 0.67
C TYR A 108 -1.80 -10.92 1.52
N SER A 109 -1.25 -9.94 2.23
CA SER A 109 -1.98 -9.09 3.18
C SER A 109 -2.02 -7.62 2.76
N ASP A 110 -1.11 -7.19 1.88
CA ASP A 110 -1.05 -5.82 1.39
C ASP A 110 -0.65 -5.76 -0.08
N VAL A 111 -1.22 -4.80 -0.81
CA VAL A 111 -0.91 -4.52 -2.21
C VAL A 111 -0.98 -3.02 -2.50
N LYS A 112 0.13 -2.47 -2.99
CA LYS A 112 0.28 -1.04 -3.33
C LYS A 112 0.70 -0.90 -4.78
N LEU A 113 -0.20 -0.37 -5.62
CA LEU A 113 0.11 -0.04 -7.01
C LEU A 113 1.04 1.18 -7.07
N SER A 114 2.10 1.09 -7.87
CA SER A 114 3.00 2.21 -8.14
C SER A 114 2.24 3.41 -8.72
N PRO A 115 2.71 4.66 -8.50
CA PRO A 115 2.10 5.86 -9.08
C PRO A 115 1.99 5.82 -10.61
N THR A 116 2.99 5.22 -11.26
CA THR A 116 3.08 4.97 -12.71
C THR A 116 2.20 3.81 -13.19
N ARG A 117 1.63 3.02 -12.28
CA ARG A 117 0.74 1.87 -12.53
C ARG A 117 1.35 0.78 -13.41
N ASP A 118 2.67 0.70 -13.47
CA ASP A 118 3.45 -0.32 -14.16
C ASP A 118 3.96 -1.42 -13.23
N LYS A 119 4.01 -1.17 -11.91
CA LYS A 119 4.43 -2.13 -10.88
C LYS A 119 3.48 -2.19 -9.70
N VAL A 120 3.50 -3.28 -8.95
CA VAL A 120 2.88 -3.41 -7.62
C VAL A 120 3.92 -3.79 -6.58
N LEU A 121 3.69 -3.34 -5.35
CA LEU A 121 4.40 -3.76 -4.17
C LEU A 121 3.44 -4.61 -3.34
N VAL A 122 3.86 -5.81 -2.93
CA VAL A 122 2.99 -6.78 -2.25
C VAL A 122 3.68 -7.35 -1.02
N THR A 123 2.94 -7.49 0.07
CA THR A 123 3.42 -8.14 1.29
C THR A 123 2.73 -9.48 1.42
N GLY A 124 3.51 -10.55 1.47
CA GLY A 124 3.03 -11.92 1.64
C GLY A 124 3.70 -12.59 2.82
N SER A 125 2.97 -13.44 3.53
CA SER A 125 3.49 -14.12 4.72
C SER A 125 3.24 -15.62 4.66
N ASP A 126 4.17 -16.37 5.26
CA ASP A 126 4.03 -17.77 5.60
C ASP A 126 4.43 -18.00 7.07
N PHE A 127 4.60 -19.26 7.46
CA PHE A 127 5.07 -19.61 8.81
C PHE A 127 6.49 -19.15 9.13
N ALA A 128 7.29 -18.79 8.11
CA ALA A 128 8.65 -18.31 8.27
C ALA A 128 8.73 -16.78 8.40
N GLY A 129 7.65 -16.06 8.10
CA GLY A 129 7.54 -14.61 8.31
C GLY A 129 6.97 -13.87 7.10
N SER A 130 7.01 -12.54 7.15
CA SER A 130 6.58 -11.70 6.03
C SER A 130 7.71 -11.48 5.03
N ARG A 131 7.33 -11.32 3.76
CA ARG A 131 8.19 -11.00 2.63
C ARG A 131 7.56 -9.87 1.84
N LEU A 132 8.40 -9.01 1.29
CA LEU A 132 7.99 -7.88 0.47
C LEU A 132 8.48 -8.10 -0.96
N PHE A 133 7.59 -7.95 -1.94
CA PHE A 133 7.95 -8.09 -3.34
C PHE A 133 7.52 -6.90 -4.18
N ALA A 134 8.37 -6.48 -5.11
CA ALA A 134 7.96 -5.67 -6.25
C ALA A 134 7.67 -6.58 -7.45
N ILE A 135 6.53 -6.39 -8.12
CA ILE A 135 6.15 -7.15 -9.32
C ILE A 135 5.95 -6.17 -10.46
N ASP A 136 6.66 -6.41 -11.57
CA ASP A 136 6.45 -5.70 -12.83
C ASP A 136 5.21 -6.24 -13.56
N LEU A 137 4.26 -5.36 -13.88
CA LEU A 137 2.98 -5.76 -14.46
C LEU A 137 3.03 -6.02 -15.96
N ALA A 138 4.12 -5.66 -16.63
CA ALA A 138 4.31 -5.95 -18.06
C ALA A 138 4.95 -7.32 -18.26
N THR A 139 5.92 -7.68 -17.41
CA THR A 139 6.68 -8.93 -17.54
C THR A 139 6.22 -10.03 -16.57
N GLY A 140 5.54 -9.67 -15.48
CA GLY A 140 5.29 -10.57 -14.36
C GLY A 140 6.54 -10.84 -13.51
N GLU A 141 7.66 -10.15 -13.78
CA GLU A 141 8.89 -10.34 -13.01
C GLU A 141 8.66 -9.93 -11.56
N ARG A 142 8.91 -10.87 -10.65
CA ARG A 142 8.82 -10.68 -9.20
C ARG A 142 10.20 -10.54 -8.58
N ARG A 143 10.42 -9.44 -7.86
CA ARG A 143 11.63 -9.14 -7.10
C ARG A 143 11.37 -9.23 -5.61
N ASP A 144 12.17 -10.02 -4.88
CA ASP A 144 12.15 -10.04 -3.42
C ASP A 144 12.96 -8.85 -2.86
N LEU A 145 12.30 -8.01 -2.06
CA LEU A 145 12.88 -6.84 -1.40
C LEU A 145 13.18 -7.08 0.08
N SER A 146 13.05 -8.32 0.55
CA SER A 146 13.37 -8.70 1.92
C SER A 146 14.89 -8.61 2.11
N VAL A 147 15.34 -7.54 2.79
CA VAL A 147 16.78 -7.19 2.91
C VAL A 147 17.59 -8.28 3.60
N PHE A 148 16.96 -8.99 4.55
CA PHE A 148 17.56 -10.13 5.23
C PHE A 148 16.62 -11.32 5.10
N GLY A 149 17.15 -12.43 4.58
CA GLY A 149 16.48 -13.72 4.70
C GLY A 149 16.14 -14.00 6.17
N ILE A 150 15.08 -14.79 6.38
CA ILE A 150 14.56 -15.30 7.66
C ILE A 150 15.66 -15.26 8.73
N GLY A 151 15.39 -14.57 9.86
CA GLY A 151 16.34 -14.36 10.94
C GLY A 151 17.23 -15.60 11.13
N ARG A 152 18.55 -15.42 11.03
CA ARG A 152 19.54 -16.51 11.10
C ARG A 152 19.46 -17.35 12.38
N ASP A 153 18.65 -16.94 13.33
CA ASP A 153 18.38 -17.51 14.64
C ASP A 153 16.95 -18.06 14.82
N GLY A 154 16.02 -17.86 13.87
CA GLY A 154 14.68 -18.46 13.89
C GLY A 154 13.73 -17.94 14.98
N VAL A 155 14.01 -16.79 15.59
CA VAL A 155 13.23 -16.24 16.72
C VAL A 155 12.55 -14.90 16.40
N HIS A 156 12.94 -14.22 15.32
CA HIS A 156 12.41 -12.90 14.98
C HIS A 156 11.32 -13.01 13.91
N ASN A 157 10.07 -12.68 14.23
CA ASN A 157 9.12 -12.41 13.15
C ASN A 157 9.53 -11.07 12.55
N LEU A 158 9.74 -11.12 11.25
CA LEU A 158 10.09 -9.96 10.46
C LEU A 158 8.82 -9.44 9.81
N SER A 159 8.57 -8.15 9.95
CA SER A 159 7.53 -7.47 9.20
C SER A 159 8.15 -6.45 8.27
N TYR A 160 7.59 -6.37 7.07
CA TYR A 160 8.01 -5.44 6.03
C TYR A 160 6.81 -4.59 5.64
N GLU A 161 7.04 -3.30 5.54
CA GLU A 161 6.10 -2.38 4.92
C GLU A 161 6.83 -1.52 3.90
N GLY A 162 6.29 -1.45 2.69
CA GLY A 162 6.91 -0.69 1.61
C GLY A 162 6.04 0.47 1.14
N PHE A 163 6.69 1.51 0.61
CA PHE A 163 6.06 2.74 0.18
C PHE A 163 6.74 3.27 -1.08
N TRP A 164 5.98 3.43 -2.16
CA TRP A 164 6.46 4.09 -3.37
C TRP A 164 6.74 5.57 -3.12
N SER A 165 7.85 6.08 -3.67
CA SER A 165 8.03 7.52 -3.81
C SER A 165 6.91 8.10 -4.70
N PRO A 166 6.56 9.39 -4.57
CA PRO A 166 5.50 9.99 -5.38
C PRO A 166 5.75 9.89 -6.89
N ASP A 167 7.00 9.96 -7.31
CA ASP A 167 7.43 9.77 -8.71
C ASP A 167 7.59 8.28 -9.13
N GLY A 168 7.42 7.34 -8.20
CA GLY A 168 7.56 5.90 -8.42
C GLY A 168 9.00 5.42 -8.67
N ARG A 169 10.00 6.30 -8.57
CA ARG A 169 11.41 5.95 -8.84
C ARG A 169 12.10 5.23 -7.70
N ARG A 170 11.54 5.25 -6.50
CA ARG A 170 12.12 4.61 -5.32
C ARG A 170 11.07 3.93 -4.46
N ILE A 171 11.54 3.03 -3.61
CA ILE A 171 10.72 2.35 -2.62
C ILE A 171 11.39 2.55 -1.26
N LEU A 172 10.66 3.17 -0.33
CA LEU A 172 11.02 3.18 1.08
C LEU A 172 10.49 1.90 1.71
N VAL A 173 11.34 1.18 2.43
CA VAL A 173 10.99 -0.06 3.12
C VAL A 173 11.26 0.11 4.60
N LEU A 174 10.21 -0.05 5.41
CA LEU A 174 10.32 -0.26 6.84
C LEU A 174 10.54 -1.74 7.10
N PHE A 175 11.64 -2.04 7.77
CA PHE A 175 11.98 -3.38 8.22
C PHE A 175 11.88 -3.44 9.74
N ALA A 176 10.89 -4.16 10.25
CA ALA A 176 10.61 -4.29 11.68
C ALA A 176 11.07 -5.64 12.22
N HIS A 177 11.73 -5.60 13.38
CA HIS A 177 12.11 -6.75 14.18
C HIS A 177 11.14 -6.88 15.36
N ASP A 178 10.75 -8.10 15.69
CA ASP A 178 10.06 -8.42 16.94
C ASP A 178 10.73 -9.56 17.72
N ASP A 179 10.34 -9.74 18.98
CA ASP A 179 10.69 -10.89 19.83
C ASP A 179 9.55 -11.91 19.93
N GLY A 180 8.59 -11.88 18.99
CA GLY A 180 7.33 -12.61 19.05
C GLY A 180 6.26 -11.99 19.96
N HIS A 181 6.58 -10.93 20.71
CA HIS A 181 5.63 -10.25 21.61
C HIS A 181 5.52 -8.75 21.36
N LYS A 182 6.62 -8.10 20.97
CA LYS A 182 6.67 -6.66 20.67
C LYS A 182 7.74 -6.35 19.63
N GLN A 183 7.53 -5.26 18.91
CA GLN A 183 8.57 -4.70 18.05
C GLN A 183 9.77 -4.27 18.91
N THR A 184 10.96 -4.75 18.56
CA THR A 184 12.22 -4.50 19.27
C THR A 184 13.06 -3.44 18.57
N ALA A 185 13.01 -3.39 17.25
CA ALA A 185 13.68 -2.41 16.42
C ALA A 185 12.95 -2.25 15.08
N ALA A 186 13.22 -1.14 14.39
CA ALA A 186 12.86 -1.04 12.99
C ALA A 186 13.84 -0.12 12.27
N ASP A 187 14.15 -0.45 11.02
CA ASP A 187 15.05 0.34 10.19
C ASP A 187 14.43 0.68 8.85
N LEU A 188 14.82 1.83 8.32
CA LEU A 188 14.43 2.29 7.00
C LEU A 188 15.48 1.92 5.97
N TYR A 189 15.02 1.37 4.86
CA TYR A 189 15.81 1.05 3.68
C TYR A 189 15.23 1.78 2.48
N LEU A 190 16.11 2.19 1.58
CA LEU A 190 15.74 2.78 0.30
C LEU A 190 16.16 1.86 -0.82
N PHE A 191 15.23 1.54 -1.71
CA PHE A 191 15.45 0.78 -2.93
C PHE A 191 15.19 1.66 -4.15
N ASP A 192 15.79 1.30 -5.29
CA ASP A 192 15.32 1.84 -6.57
C ASP A 192 13.91 1.30 -6.89
N GLY A 193 13.19 1.99 -7.75
CA GLY A 193 11.78 1.69 -8.07
C GLY A 193 11.58 0.40 -8.85
N ASP A 194 12.65 -0.21 -9.35
CA ASP A 194 12.66 -1.56 -9.94
C ASP A 194 12.97 -2.65 -8.89
N GLY A 195 13.19 -2.26 -7.62
CA GLY A 195 13.59 -3.17 -6.56
C GLY A 195 15.06 -3.56 -6.58
N ASN A 196 15.87 -3.00 -7.49
CA ASN A 196 17.31 -3.15 -7.48
C ASN A 196 17.96 -2.13 -6.58
N ASN A 197 19.18 -2.47 -6.13
CA ASN A 197 20.00 -1.67 -5.24
C ASN A 197 19.27 -1.31 -3.94
N HIS A 198 20.01 -1.25 -2.84
CA HIS A 198 19.42 -0.71 -1.63
C HIS A 198 20.47 -0.04 -0.77
N MET A 199 20.00 0.88 0.04
CA MET A 199 20.80 1.56 1.04
C MET A 199 20.01 1.64 2.33
N ARG A 200 20.68 1.31 3.44
CA ARG A 200 20.13 1.48 4.78
C ARG A 200 20.18 2.97 5.15
N LEU A 201 19.03 3.53 5.54
CA LEU A 201 18.89 4.93 5.95
C LEU A 201 19.05 5.12 7.45
N THR A 202 18.72 4.11 8.26
CA THR A 202 18.80 4.17 9.73
C THR A 202 19.47 2.92 10.31
N ASP A 203 20.26 3.10 11.38
CA ASP A 203 20.98 2.01 12.08
C ASP A 203 21.27 2.39 13.55
N ASP A 204 20.30 2.96 14.24
CA ASP A 204 20.46 3.39 15.63
C ASP A 204 19.85 2.38 16.63
N GLY A 205 19.27 1.28 16.13
CA GLY A 205 18.60 0.26 16.95
C GLY A 205 17.27 0.70 17.56
N ALA A 206 16.80 1.91 17.28
CA ALA A 206 15.53 2.43 17.78
C ALA A 206 14.39 2.16 16.80
N ALA A 207 13.19 1.91 17.31
CA ALA A 207 12.00 1.73 16.45
C ALA A 207 11.70 2.98 15.62
N LYS A 208 11.44 2.75 14.34
CA LYS A 208 10.93 3.71 13.35
C LYS A 208 9.47 3.36 13.10
N LEU A 209 8.60 4.35 13.18
CA LEU A 209 7.16 4.19 13.08
C LEU A 209 6.62 5.11 11.99
N ASN A 210 5.54 4.68 11.34
CA ASN A 210 4.76 5.49 10.39
C ASN A 210 5.60 6.27 9.35
N PRO A 211 6.56 5.63 8.65
CA PRO A 211 7.36 6.35 7.69
C PRO A 211 6.53 6.77 6.48
N ALA A 212 6.81 7.96 5.96
CA ALA A 212 6.11 8.50 4.80
C ALA A 212 7.02 9.38 3.95
N TRP A 213 6.71 9.42 2.66
CA TRP A 213 7.30 10.38 1.73
C TRP A 213 6.66 11.76 1.92
N THR A 214 7.48 12.81 1.99
CA THR A 214 7.03 14.22 2.02
C THR A 214 7.36 14.96 0.72
N GLY A 215 8.10 14.32 -0.18
CA GLY A 215 8.42 14.75 -1.54
C GLY A 215 9.21 13.65 -2.27
N ASP A 216 9.70 13.91 -3.48
CA ASP A 216 10.44 12.88 -4.26
C ASP A 216 11.80 12.48 -3.64
N THR A 217 12.35 13.35 -2.79
CA THR A 217 13.67 13.16 -2.17
C THR A 217 13.65 13.39 -0.67
N GLN A 218 12.49 13.33 -0.02
CA GLN A 218 12.36 13.60 1.40
C GLN A 218 11.40 12.63 2.06
N VAL A 219 11.78 12.17 3.24
CA VAL A 219 11.00 11.22 4.05
C VAL A 219 10.89 11.69 5.48
N THR A 220 9.84 11.22 6.15
CA THR A 220 9.61 11.42 7.57
C THR A 220 9.33 10.09 8.27
N TYR A 221 9.59 10.02 9.56
CA TYR A 221 9.17 8.91 10.44
C TYR A 221 8.99 9.38 11.88
N GLU A 222 8.26 8.61 12.67
CA GLU A 222 8.10 8.81 14.11
C GLU A 222 9.03 7.88 14.90
N THR A 223 9.65 8.42 15.94
CA THR A 223 10.42 7.64 16.92
C THR A 223 9.49 7.02 17.97
N GLY A 224 9.96 5.98 18.68
CA GLY A 224 9.22 5.41 19.81
C GLY A 224 8.86 6.40 20.94
N SER A 225 9.53 7.55 21.01
CA SER A 225 9.20 8.65 21.94
C SER A 225 8.15 9.63 21.41
N GLY A 226 7.62 9.41 20.20
CA GLY A 226 6.63 10.29 19.56
C GLY A 226 7.23 11.54 18.90
N THR A 227 8.54 11.58 18.68
CA THR A 227 9.20 12.66 17.93
C THR A 227 9.22 12.34 16.44
N THR A 228 8.72 13.25 15.61
CA THR A 228 8.80 13.18 14.14
C THR A 228 10.16 13.67 13.66
N ILE A 229 10.82 12.86 12.83
CA ILE A 229 12.10 13.17 12.19
C ILE A 229 11.86 13.27 10.69
N THR A 230 12.41 14.30 10.05
CA THR A 230 12.35 14.49 8.59
C THR A 230 13.76 14.71 8.06
N PHE A 231 14.11 14.05 6.97
CA PHE A 231 15.42 14.17 6.35
C PHE A 231 15.35 13.97 4.83
N ASP A 232 16.31 14.57 4.13
CA ASP A 232 16.47 14.42 2.69
C ASP A 232 17.26 13.15 2.35
N LEU A 233 16.86 12.49 1.27
CA LEU A 233 17.51 11.31 0.72
C LEU A 233 18.68 11.72 -0.19
N PRO A 234 19.73 10.89 -0.31
CA PRO A 234 20.85 11.16 -1.19
C PRO A 234 20.54 11.04 -2.69
#